data_AF-A0A017SBQ9-F1
#
_entry.id   AF-A0A017SBQ9-F1
#
_cell.length_a   1.000
_cell.length_b   1.000
_cell.length_c   1.000
_cell.angle_alpha   90.00
_cell.angle_beta   90.00
_cell.angle_gamma   90.00
#
_symmetry.space_group_name_H-M   'P 1'
#
loop_
_entity.id
_entity.type
_entity.pdbx_description
1 polymer ?
#
loop_
_entity_poly.entity_id
_entity_poly.type
_entity_poly.pdbx_seq_one_letter_code
_entity_poly.pdbx_strand_id
1 'polypeptide(L)'
;MKFFSIFSIFFLVSSVTAANFAWDCTKSLGTCQNYCYAAKCGRMGRRRFTYDSNANARPGRRKASGCKRNPCNDKKLKFGKFGNSCDEFPFASVKEGGRNAHLRCVNINENRSEGGQLSGFYKKIKNGDKFGITIKNYRRASYCAAKPKCRNDGGQFKLKNGKFAPSRQGLNSTEEFDLDNEDYFVLDEAINGEEMEPLPLRQVETDDGEIHLIIADDLDDPISVGHEIWSESANGTVRVVREIFE
;
A
#
# COMPACT_ATOMS: atom_id res chain seq x y z
N MET A 1 -10.06 64.24 -0.30
CA MET A 1 -9.33 63.08 0.24
C MET A 1 -10.09 61.82 -0.13
N LYS A 2 -9.55 60.99 -1.03
CA LYS A 2 -10.19 59.72 -1.44
C LYS A 2 -9.60 58.60 -0.59
N PHE A 3 -10.42 58.00 0.27
CA PHE A 3 -10.06 56.81 1.04
C PHE A 3 -10.05 55.60 0.09
N PHE A 4 -8.88 55.03 -0.15
CA PHE A 4 -8.75 53.71 -0.78
C PHE A 4 -8.97 52.65 0.30
N SER A 5 -10.12 52.00 0.26
CA SER A 5 -10.43 50.84 1.10
C SER A 5 -9.76 49.61 0.50
N ILE A 6 -8.68 49.15 1.13
CA ILE A 6 -7.99 47.91 0.75
C ILE A 6 -8.81 46.74 1.31
N PHE A 7 -9.53 46.03 0.45
CA PHE A 7 -10.17 44.76 0.78
C PHE A 7 -9.09 43.68 0.82
N SER A 8 -8.67 43.27 2.02
CA SER A 8 -7.81 42.09 2.21
C SER A 8 -8.63 40.83 1.93
N ILE A 9 -8.43 40.24 0.75
CA ILE A 9 -8.95 38.90 0.41
C ILE A 9 -8.13 37.88 1.22
N PHE A 10 -8.69 37.38 2.32
CA PHE A 10 -8.19 36.17 2.97
C PHE A 10 -8.49 34.97 2.07
N PHE A 11 -7.48 34.47 1.36
CA PHE A 11 -7.54 33.12 0.79
C PHE A 11 -7.57 32.13 1.96
N LEU A 12 -8.74 31.58 2.26
CA LEU A 12 -8.86 30.36 3.06
C LEU A 12 -8.22 29.22 2.26
N VAL A 13 -6.94 28.97 2.51
CA VAL A 13 -6.28 27.75 2.08
C VAL A 13 -6.94 26.63 2.89
N SER A 14 -7.92 25.95 2.31
CA SER A 14 -8.43 24.70 2.84
C SER A 14 -7.29 23.69 2.78
N SER A 15 -6.56 23.53 3.88
CA SER A 15 -5.64 22.42 4.05
C SER A 15 -6.48 21.14 3.93
N VAL A 16 -6.35 20.46 2.80
CA VAL A 16 -6.85 19.09 2.66
C VAL A 16 -6.01 18.28 3.64
N THR A 17 -6.54 18.02 4.83
CA THR A 17 -5.91 17.08 5.76
C THR A 17 -5.87 15.73 5.06
N ALA A 18 -4.68 15.28 4.68
CA ALA A 18 -4.51 13.99 4.04
C ALA A 18 -5.07 12.90 4.95
N ALA A 19 -5.93 12.05 4.40
CA ALA A 19 -6.51 10.95 5.15
C ALA A 19 -5.46 9.85 5.35
N ASN A 20 -5.39 9.23 6.53
CA ASN A 20 -4.50 8.09 6.75
C ASN A 20 -5.32 6.90 7.22
N PHE A 21 -4.98 5.71 6.70
CA PHE A 21 -5.63 4.46 7.03
C PHE A 21 -4.73 3.61 7.93
N ALA A 22 -5.27 3.10 9.04
CA ALA A 22 -4.63 2.07 9.85
C ALA A 22 -5.19 0.69 9.53
N TRP A 23 -4.30 -0.18 9.10
CA TRP A 23 -4.59 -1.59 8.89
C TRP A 23 -4.21 -2.42 10.12
N ASP A 24 -5.17 -3.15 10.67
CA ASP A 24 -4.95 -4.13 11.73
C ASP A 24 -4.65 -5.54 11.16
N CYS A 25 -3.41 -5.99 11.35
CA CYS A 25 -2.93 -7.28 10.86
C CYS A 25 -3.44 -8.49 11.65
N THR A 26 -4.17 -8.31 12.76
CA THR A 26 -4.61 -9.39 13.66
C THR A 26 -5.36 -10.51 12.95
N LYS A 27 -6.24 -10.14 12.00
CA LYS A 27 -7.07 -11.07 11.22
C LYS A 27 -6.75 -11.04 9.72
N SER A 28 -5.61 -10.48 9.34
CA SER A 28 -5.26 -10.16 7.94
C SER A 28 -3.75 -10.31 7.72
N LEU A 29 -3.19 -11.41 8.23
CA LEU A 29 -1.74 -11.58 8.29
C LEU A 29 -1.10 -11.75 6.90
N GLY A 30 -1.67 -12.60 6.06
CA GLY A 30 -1.18 -12.87 4.71
C GLY A 30 -1.26 -11.64 3.81
N THR A 31 -2.28 -10.81 3.98
CA THR A 31 -2.38 -9.52 3.28
C THR A 31 -1.33 -8.55 3.80
N CYS A 32 -1.13 -8.41 5.12
CA CYS A 32 -0.02 -7.59 5.65
C CYS A 32 1.37 -8.04 5.16
N GLN A 33 1.58 -9.35 4.97
CA GLN A 33 2.80 -9.88 4.34
C GLN A 33 2.98 -9.40 2.90
N ASN A 34 1.91 -9.32 2.11
CA ASN A 34 1.97 -8.79 0.74
C ASN A 34 2.33 -7.30 0.75
N TYR A 35 1.71 -6.53 1.64
CA TYR A 35 1.85 -5.07 1.73
C TYR A 35 3.24 -4.69 2.16
N CYS A 36 3.76 -5.29 3.23
CA CYS A 36 5.12 -5.02 3.69
C CYS A 36 6.16 -5.46 2.67
N TYR A 37 5.95 -6.58 1.97
CA TYR A 37 6.84 -6.97 0.89
C TYR A 37 6.82 -5.92 -0.23
N ALA A 38 5.66 -5.47 -0.67
CA ALA A 38 5.55 -4.47 -1.72
C ALA A 38 6.12 -3.11 -1.29
N ALA A 39 5.86 -2.69 -0.06
CA ALA A 39 6.37 -1.43 0.48
C ALA A 39 7.89 -1.45 0.63
N LYS A 40 8.45 -2.49 1.28
CA LYS A 40 9.89 -2.58 1.57
C LYS A 40 10.72 -3.10 0.42
N CYS A 41 10.32 -4.25 -0.15
CA CYS A 41 11.10 -4.97 -1.16
C CYS A 41 10.65 -4.64 -2.59
N GLY A 42 9.39 -4.24 -2.78
CA GLY A 42 8.89 -3.69 -4.05
C GLY A 42 9.05 -2.17 -4.18
N ARG A 43 9.64 -1.53 -3.16
CA ARG A 43 9.90 -0.09 -3.06
C ARG A 43 8.66 0.80 -3.23
N MET A 44 7.48 0.30 -2.89
CA MET A 44 6.22 1.05 -2.98
C MET A 44 5.94 1.93 -1.75
N GLY A 45 6.79 1.87 -0.71
CA GLY A 45 6.45 2.39 0.62
C GLY A 45 6.44 3.92 0.78
N ARG A 46 6.82 4.68 -0.25
CA ARG A 46 7.00 6.14 -0.21
C ARG A 46 6.02 6.86 -1.14
N ARG A 47 4.80 6.33 -1.24
CA ARG A 47 3.74 6.85 -2.12
C ARG A 47 2.39 6.83 -1.39
N ARG A 48 1.60 7.89 -1.59
CA ARG A 48 0.17 7.89 -1.28
C ARG A 48 -0.64 7.26 -2.41
N PHE A 49 -1.85 6.84 -2.07
CA PHE A 49 -2.80 6.27 -3.01
C PHE A 49 -4.00 7.17 -3.19
N THR A 50 -4.51 7.23 -4.42
CA THR A 50 -5.66 8.04 -4.77
C THR A 50 -6.91 7.17 -4.80
N TYR A 51 -7.85 7.42 -3.88
CA TYR A 51 -9.09 6.66 -3.84
C TYR A 51 -9.92 6.86 -5.11
N ASP A 52 -10.36 5.75 -5.70
CA ASP A 52 -11.32 5.73 -6.79
C ASP A 52 -12.63 5.05 -6.35
N SER A 53 -13.66 5.86 -6.19
CA SER A 53 -14.99 5.40 -5.80
C SER A 53 -15.73 4.73 -6.97
N ASN A 54 -15.23 4.80 -8.21
CA ASN A 54 -15.85 4.16 -9.36
C ASN A 54 -15.74 2.63 -9.27
N ALA A 55 -16.81 1.99 -8.77
CA ALA A 55 -16.88 0.54 -8.66
C ALA A 55 -16.70 -0.19 -10.01
N ASN A 56 -17.05 0.45 -11.13
CA ASN A 56 -16.93 -0.14 -12.47
C ASN A 56 -15.47 -0.21 -12.96
N ALA A 57 -14.56 0.60 -12.41
CA ALA A 57 -13.13 0.52 -12.73
C ALA A 57 -12.45 -0.69 -12.07
N ARG A 58 -12.95 -1.14 -10.91
CA ARG A 58 -12.32 -2.20 -10.09
C ARG A 58 -12.18 -3.54 -10.81
N PRO A 59 -13.21 -4.06 -11.54
CA PRO A 59 -13.05 -5.29 -12.33
C PRO A 59 -11.97 -5.19 -13.42
N GLY A 60 -11.79 -4.01 -14.01
CA GLY A 60 -10.74 -3.73 -14.98
C GLY A 60 -9.35 -3.81 -14.36
N ARG A 61 -9.16 -3.15 -13.21
CA ARG A 61 -7.90 -3.23 -12.44
C ARG A 61 -7.58 -4.64 -11.98
N ARG A 62 -8.56 -5.40 -11.47
CA ARG A 62 -8.39 -6.84 -11.13
C ARG A 62 -8.01 -7.73 -12.30
N LYS A 63 -8.49 -7.40 -13.51
CA LYS A 63 -8.10 -8.10 -14.73
C LYS A 63 -6.66 -7.74 -15.12
N ALA A 64 -6.30 -6.47 -14.99
CA ALA A 64 -4.97 -5.95 -15.31
C ALA A 64 -3.88 -6.42 -14.33
N SER A 65 -4.19 -6.51 -13.03
CA SER A 65 -3.30 -7.08 -12.00
C SER A 65 -3.09 -8.57 -12.22
N GLY A 66 -4.15 -9.27 -12.64
CA GLY A 66 -4.16 -10.70 -12.88
C GLY A 66 -5.01 -11.48 -11.87
N CYS A 67 -5.49 -10.87 -10.78
CA CYS A 67 -6.32 -11.57 -9.80
C CYS A 67 -7.60 -12.17 -10.41
N LYS A 68 -8.20 -11.51 -11.42
CA LYS A 68 -9.39 -12.06 -12.11
C LYS A 68 -9.11 -13.35 -12.91
N ARG A 69 -7.84 -13.68 -13.15
CA ARG A 69 -7.43 -14.96 -13.78
C ARG A 69 -7.35 -16.12 -12.79
N ASN A 70 -7.70 -15.88 -11.52
CA ASN A 70 -7.80 -16.87 -10.45
C ASN A 70 -6.49 -17.66 -10.16
N PRO A 71 -5.33 -16.99 -9.99
CA PRO A 71 -4.04 -17.67 -9.80
C PRO A 71 -3.99 -18.55 -8.55
N CYS A 72 -4.78 -18.24 -7.53
CA CYS A 72 -4.75 -18.95 -6.25
C CYS A 72 -5.47 -20.30 -6.26
N ASN A 73 -6.28 -20.57 -7.29
CA ASN A 73 -6.98 -21.84 -7.46
C ASN A 73 -6.50 -22.59 -8.73
N ASP A 74 -5.54 -22.05 -9.46
CA ASP A 74 -4.90 -22.74 -10.59
C ASP A 74 -3.87 -23.76 -10.07
N LYS A 75 -4.15 -25.05 -10.24
CA LYS A 75 -3.29 -26.16 -9.79
C LYS A 75 -1.93 -26.20 -10.50
N LYS A 76 -1.77 -25.51 -11.65
CA LYS A 76 -0.49 -25.38 -12.35
C LYS A 76 0.44 -24.36 -11.69
N LEU A 77 -0.11 -23.46 -10.88
CA LEU A 77 0.64 -22.46 -10.14
C LEU A 77 0.88 -22.91 -8.71
N LYS A 78 2.05 -22.55 -8.17
CA LYS A 78 2.44 -22.92 -6.80
C LYS A 78 1.95 -21.92 -5.73
N PHE A 79 1.28 -20.84 -6.15
CA PHE A 79 0.90 -19.73 -5.26
C PHE A 79 -0.27 -20.10 -4.33
N GLY A 80 -1.18 -20.98 -4.76
CA GLY A 80 -2.34 -21.41 -3.96
C GLY A 80 -1.99 -22.04 -2.61
N LYS A 81 -0.73 -22.43 -2.38
CA LYS A 81 -0.26 -22.97 -1.07
C LYS A 81 -0.38 -21.95 0.08
N PHE A 82 -0.43 -20.65 -0.22
CA PHE A 82 -0.58 -19.58 0.77
C PHE A 82 -2.03 -19.19 1.04
N GLY A 83 -2.95 -19.67 0.20
CA GLY A 83 -4.37 -19.42 0.34
C GLY A 83 -5.10 -19.48 -0.99
N ASN A 84 -6.42 -19.34 -0.93
CA ASN A 84 -7.34 -19.53 -2.04
C ASN A 84 -7.92 -18.22 -2.61
N SER A 85 -7.49 -17.08 -2.06
CA SER A 85 -7.95 -15.74 -2.46
C SER A 85 -6.78 -14.90 -2.93
N CYS A 86 -6.95 -14.16 -4.03
CA CYS A 86 -5.91 -13.28 -4.57
C CYS A 86 -6.00 -11.91 -3.89
N ASP A 87 -4.94 -11.53 -3.20
CA ASP A 87 -4.71 -10.18 -2.69
C ASP A 87 -3.83 -9.40 -3.69
N GLU A 88 -4.08 -8.10 -3.81
CA GLU A 88 -3.42 -7.19 -4.75
C GLU A 88 -3.06 -5.87 -4.09
N PHE A 89 -1.80 -5.46 -4.24
CA PHE A 89 -1.32 -4.14 -3.84
C PHE A 89 -0.55 -3.45 -4.98
N PRO A 90 -0.94 -2.24 -5.41
CA PRO A 90 -2.03 -1.41 -4.87
C PRO A 90 -3.42 -1.97 -5.15
N PHE A 91 -4.38 -1.60 -4.29
CA PHE A 91 -5.76 -2.06 -4.36
C PHE A 91 -6.44 -1.74 -5.69
N ALA A 92 -7.38 -2.56 -6.13
CA ALA A 92 -8.25 -2.21 -7.26
C ALA A 92 -9.16 -0.98 -7.02
N SER A 93 -9.29 -0.53 -5.76
CA SER A 93 -10.04 0.68 -5.37
C SER A 93 -9.21 1.96 -5.39
N VAL A 94 -7.95 1.92 -5.79
CA VAL A 94 -7.11 3.11 -5.98
C VAL A 94 -6.71 3.28 -7.43
N LYS A 95 -6.40 4.51 -7.86
CA LYS A 95 -6.03 4.79 -9.26
C LYS A 95 -4.75 4.08 -9.67
N GLU A 96 -3.82 3.93 -8.72
CA GLU A 96 -2.51 3.31 -8.89
C GLU A 96 -2.59 1.78 -8.98
N GLY A 97 -3.75 1.17 -8.73
CA GLY A 97 -3.94 -0.27 -8.77
C GLY A 97 -4.09 -0.84 -10.18
N GLY A 98 -3.95 -2.17 -10.28
CA GLY A 98 -4.08 -2.89 -11.55
C GLY A 98 -2.74 -3.41 -12.06
N ARG A 99 -2.30 -2.95 -13.23
CA ARG A 99 -1.07 -3.45 -13.88
C ARG A 99 0.11 -3.33 -12.91
N ASN A 100 1.00 -4.33 -12.90
CA ASN A 100 2.20 -4.40 -12.04
C ASN A 100 1.96 -4.50 -10.52
N ALA A 101 0.70 -4.64 -10.07
CA ALA A 101 0.41 -4.89 -8.66
C ALA A 101 1.16 -6.13 -8.12
N HIS A 102 1.65 -6.02 -6.89
CA HIS A 102 2.16 -7.13 -6.10
C HIS A 102 1.00 -8.01 -5.66
N LEU A 103 1.08 -9.29 -6.03
CA LEU A 103 0.06 -10.27 -5.71
C LEU A 103 0.57 -11.26 -4.68
N ARG A 104 -0.33 -11.69 -3.81
CA ARG A 104 -0.15 -12.84 -2.92
C ARG A 104 -1.46 -13.62 -2.82
N CYS A 105 -1.35 -14.94 -2.77
CA CYS A 105 -2.48 -15.75 -2.40
C CYS A 105 -2.60 -15.80 -0.88
N VAL A 106 -3.78 -15.52 -0.35
CA VAL A 106 -4.05 -15.39 1.08
C VAL A 106 -5.31 -16.18 1.45
N ASN A 107 -5.50 -16.44 2.74
CA ASN A 107 -6.75 -17.03 3.21
C ASN A 107 -7.92 -16.10 2.89
N ILE A 108 -9.03 -16.63 2.37
CA ILE A 108 -10.22 -15.82 2.04
C ILE A 108 -10.76 -15.01 3.22
N ASN A 109 -10.68 -15.52 4.45
CA ASN A 109 -11.13 -14.80 5.63
C ASN A 109 -10.23 -13.60 5.95
N GLU A 110 -8.94 -13.72 5.68
CA GLU A 110 -7.98 -12.61 5.82
C GLU A 110 -8.27 -11.51 4.79
N ASN A 111 -8.45 -11.88 3.53
CA ASN A 111 -8.80 -10.94 2.45
C ASN A 111 -10.16 -10.26 2.70
N ARG A 112 -11.12 -10.97 3.30
CA ARG A 112 -12.40 -10.38 3.73
C ARG A 112 -12.22 -9.40 4.89
N SER A 113 -11.34 -9.71 5.85
CA SER A 113 -11.05 -8.82 6.98
C SER A 113 -10.36 -7.54 6.53
N GLU A 114 -9.44 -7.61 5.57
CA GLU A 114 -8.89 -6.44 4.88
C GLU A 114 -10.00 -5.62 4.22
N GLY A 115 -10.81 -6.28 3.37
CA GLY A 115 -11.84 -5.59 2.61
C GLY A 115 -12.88 -4.90 3.49
N GLY A 116 -13.16 -5.45 4.67
CA GLY A 116 -13.99 -4.84 5.70
C GLY A 116 -13.40 -3.53 6.22
N GLN A 117 -12.15 -3.56 6.68
CA GLN A 117 -11.41 -2.40 7.17
C GLN A 117 -11.35 -1.28 6.12
N LEU A 118 -10.98 -1.61 4.88
CA LEU A 118 -10.94 -0.66 3.77
C LEU A 118 -12.31 -0.07 3.46
N SER A 119 -13.36 -0.89 3.45
CA SER A 119 -14.72 -0.42 3.24
C SER A 119 -15.16 0.56 4.34
N GLY A 120 -14.77 0.29 5.59
CA GLY A 120 -14.96 1.23 6.71
C GLY A 120 -14.24 2.56 6.48
N PHE A 121 -12.97 2.52 6.07
CA PHE A 121 -12.17 3.69 5.76
C PHE A 121 -12.73 4.50 4.58
N TYR A 122 -13.13 3.84 3.48
CA TYR A 122 -13.66 4.49 2.29
C TYR A 122 -14.98 5.23 2.52
N LYS A 123 -15.68 4.99 3.61
CA LYS A 123 -16.85 5.80 4.03
C LYS A 123 -16.46 7.15 4.60
N LYS A 124 -15.16 7.37 4.89
CA LYS A 124 -14.63 8.58 5.53
C LYS A 124 -13.93 9.51 4.54
N ILE A 125 -13.67 9.04 3.32
CA ILE A 125 -12.97 9.80 2.28
C ILE A 125 -13.80 9.89 1.00
N LYS A 126 -13.50 10.88 0.17
CA LYS A 126 -14.16 11.16 -1.11
C LYS A 126 -13.33 10.64 -2.27
N ASN A 127 -13.97 10.47 -3.41
CA ASN A 127 -13.30 10.14 -4.65
C ASN A 127 -12.20 11.17 -4.95
N GLY A 128 -10.99 10.71 -5.26
CA GLY A 128 -9.85 11.56 -5.54
C GLY A 128 -9.02 11.95 -4.31
N ASP A 129 -9.50 11.68 -3.10
CA ASP A 129 -8.68 11.89 -1.89
C ASP A 129 -7.44 11.00 -1.94
N LYS A 130 -6.30 11.60 -1.60
CA LYS A 130 -5.05 10.88 -1.39
C LYS A 130 -4.96 10.41 0.05
N PHE A 131 -4.47 9.19 0.25
CA PHE A 131 -4.28 8.66 1.59
C PHE A 131 -2.97 7.90 1.77
N GLY A 132 -2.43 8.00 2.98
CA GLY A 132 -1.35 7.15 3.47
C GLY A 132 -1.88 5.87 4.14
N ILE A 133 -1.01 4.89 4.31
CA ILE A 133 -1.33 3.63 4.97
C ILE A 133 -0.30 3.37 6.07
N THR A 134 -0.81 3.10 7.25
CA THR A 134 -0.06 2.54 8.38
C THR A 134 -0.60 1.16 8.70
N ILE A 135 0.21 0.33 9.34
CA ILE A 135 -0.22 -0.98 9.82
C ILE A 135 0.11 -1.14 11.31
N LYS A 136 -0.74 -1.86 12.04
CA LYS A 136 -0.52 -2.26 13.43
C LYS A 136 -0.70 -3.76 13.61
N ASN A 137 -0.30 -4.29 14.77
CA ASN A 137 -0.33 -5.73 15.07
C ASN A 137 0.45 -6.59 14.05
N TYR A 138 1.48 -6.01 13.42
CA TYR A 138 2.20 -6.61 12.28
C TYR A 138 3.37 -7.51 12.67
N ARG A 139 3.66 -7.72 13.96
CA ARG A 139 4.85 -8.46 14.43
C ARG A 139 4.96 -9.89 13.86
N ARG A 140 3.83 -10.51 13.51
CA ARG A 140 3.78 -11.86 12.91
C ARG A 140 4.03 -11.85 11.39
N ALA A 141 4.00 -10.69 10.74
CA ALA A 141 4.29 -10.54 9.32
C ALA A 141 5.79 -10.31 9.15
N SER A 142 6.51 -11.35 8.74
CA SER A 142 7.97 -11.34 8.59
C SER A 142 8.49 -10.22 7.69
N TYR A 143 7.77 -9.86 6.63
CA TYR A 143 8.16 -8.75 5.75
C TYR A 143 8.00 -7.38 6.40
N CYS A 144 7.26 -7.26 7.50
CA CYS A 144 7.10 -6.03 8.26
C CYS A 144 8.16 -5.84 9.35
N ALA A 145 9.03 -6.83 9.58
CA ALA A 145 10.17 -6.68 10.51
C ALA A 145 11.02 -5.46 10.11
N ALA A 146 11.78 -4.87 11.05
CA ALA A 146 12.63 -3.69 10.78
C ALA A 146 13.54 -3.88 9.55
N LYS A 147 14.28 -4.99 9.52
CA LYS A 147 15.19 -5.39 8.45
C LYS A 147 14.80 -6.77 7.91
N PRO A 148 13.73 -6.89 7.11
CA PRO A 148 13.34 -8.17 6.56
C PRO A 148 14.37 -8.61 5.51
N LYS A 149 14.57 -9.91 5.38
CA LYS A 149 15.23 -10.44 4.19
C LYS A 149 14.28 -10.27 3.02
N CYS A 150 14.66 -9.53 1.98
CA CYS A 150 13.82 -9.32 0.79
C CYS A 150 13.74 -10.55 -0.13
N ARG A 151 14.03 -11.73 0.41
CA ARG A 151 13.78 -13.03 -0.18
C ARG A 151 12.30 -13.36 -0.19
N ASN A 152 11.77 -13.58 -1.39
CA ASN A 152 10.41 -14.07 -1.61
C ASN A 152 10.25 -15.48 -1.01
N ASP A 153 9.24 -15.70 -0.16
CA ASP A 153 8.90 -16.99 0.47
C ASP A 153 8.24 -17.98 -0.52
N GLY A 154 8.07 -17.52 -1.76
CA GLY A 154 7.40 -18.19 -2.87
C GLY A 154 5.96 -17.72 -3.06
N GLY A 155 5.46 -16.81 -2.23
CA GLY A 155 4.07 -16.37 -2.22
C GLY A 155 3.84 -15.02 -2.87
N GLN A 156 4.89 -14.26 -3.17
CA GLN A 156 4.79 -13.00 -3.89
C GLN A 156 4.97 -13.20 -5.39
N PHE A 157 4.07 -12.67 -6.19
CA PHE A 157 4.09 -12.82 -7.64
C PHE A 157 3.47 -11.61 -8.34
N LYS A 158 3.67 -11.54 -9.65
CA LYS A 158 3.08 -10.52 -10.54
C LYS A 158 2.64 -11.17 -11.84
N LEU A 159 1.75 -10.49 -12.56
CA LEU A 159 1.45 -10.81 -13.95
C LEU A 159 2.41 -10.01 -14.85
N LYS A 160 3.29 -10.70 -15.59
CA LYS A 160 4.22 -10.10 -16.57
C LYS A 160 4.01 -10.76 -17.94
N ASN A 161 3.81 -9.97 -19.00
CA ASN A 161 3.62 -10.46 -20.38
C ASN A 161 2.58 -11.59 -20.47
N GLY A 162 1.48 -11.44 -19.72
CA GLY A 162 0.38 -12.41 -19.68
C GLY A 162 0.65 -13.69 -18.90
N LYS A 163 1.81 -13.87 -18.28
CA LYS A 163 2.19 -15.03 -17.45
C LYS A 163 2.45 -14.61 -16.00
N PHE A 164 2.09 -15.48 -15.06
CA PHE A 164 2.44 -15.26 -13.66
C PHE A 164 3.90 -15.62 -13.42
N ALA A 165 4.62 -14.72 -12.79
CA ALA A 165 6.01 -14.92 -12.39
C ALA A 165 6.17 -14.58 -10.91
N PRO A 166 6.98 -15.33 -10.14
CA PRO A 166 7.38 -14.90 -8.82
C PRO A 166 7.96 -13.49 -8.88
N SER A 167 7.65 -12.65 -7.89
CA SER A 167 8.34 -11.38 -7.70
C SER A 167 9.80 -11.72 -7.42
N ARG A 168 10.71 -11.44 -8.37
CA ARG A 168 12.11 -11.81 -8.25
C ARG A 168 12.77 -10.94 -7.17
N GLN A 169 13.62 -11.57 -6.36
CA GLN A 169 14.72 -10.91 -5.68
C GLN A 169 15.52 -10.13 -6.72
N GLY A 170 16.05 -8.96 -6.37
CA GLY A 170 16.97 -8.22 -7.23
C GLY A 170 17.97 -9.17 -7.90
N LEU A 171 17.81 -9.41 -9.20
CA LEU A 171 18.69 -10.21 -10.06
C LEU A 171 18.19 -10.18 -11.51
N ASN A 172 18.96 -9.48 -12.35
CA ASN A 172 19.00 -9.49 -13.81
C ASN A 172 17.65 -9.48 -14.53
N SER A 173 17.12 -8.28 -14.75
CA SER A 173 16.40 -7.98 -15.99
C SER A 173 17.11 -6.83 -16.71
N THR A 174 18.01 -7.18 -17.63
CA THR A 174 18.40 -6.32 -18.75
C THR A 174 17.30 -6.31 -19.81
N GLU A 175 16.05 -6.01 -19.44
CA GLU A 175 14.93 -6.03 -20.38
C GLU A 175 14.06 -4.78 -20.24
N GLU A 176 14.25 -3.93 -21.25
CA GLU A 176 13.45 -2.84 -21.80
C GLU A 176 12.47 -2.08 -20.90
N PHE A 177 12.92 -0.86 -20.60
CA PHE A 177 12.14 0.30 -20.20
C PHE A 177 11.15 0.65 -21.30
N ASP A 178 9.86 0.47 -21.06
CA ASP A 178 8.79 0.98 -21.92
C ASP A 178 8.71 2.50 -21.69
N LEU A 179 9.49 3.27 -22.47
CA LEU A 179 9.70 4.73 -22.36
C LEU A 179 8.45 5.57 -22.70
N ASP A 180 7.33 4.94 -23.06
CA ASP A 180 6.16 5.64 -23.60
C ASP A 180 5.11 5.97 -22.52
N ASN A 181 5.35 5.63 -21.25
CA ASN A 181 4.49 5.99 -20.12
C ASN A 181 5.24 6.88 -19.13
N GLU A 182 5.12 8.20 -19.29
CA GLU A 182 5.67 9.20 -18.36
C GLU A 182 5.08 9.16 -16.93
N ASP A 183 4.20 8.21 -16.62
CA ASP A 183 3.44 8.21 -15.38
C ASP A 183 3.50 6.86 -14.66
N TYR A 184 4.64 6.16 -14.63
CA TYR A 184 4.87 5.05 -13.70
C TYR A 184 6.34 4.62 -13.59
N PHE A 185 7.13 5.26 -12.72
CA PHE A 185 8.52 4.86 -12.48
C PHE A 185 8.61 3.51 -11.75
N VAL A 186 9.12 2.52 -12.48
CA VAL A 186 9.58 1.21 -12.00
C VAL A 186 11.05 1.35 -11.60
N LEU A 187 11.34 1.53 -10.31
CA LEU A 187 12.70 1.41 -9.78
C LEU A 187 12.97 -0.07 -9.49
N ASP A 188 13.28 -0.85 -10.53
CA ASP A 188 13.74 -2.24 -10.42
C ASP A 188 15.27 -2.31 -10.66
N GLU A 189 16.01 -1.31 -10.16
CA GLU A 189 17.48 -1.36 -10.16
C GLU A 189 17.96 -2.22 -8.99
N ALA A 190 18.22 -3.50 -9.29
CA ALA A 190 19.19 -4.29 -8.56
C ALA A 190 20.38 -4.57 -9.48
N ILE A 191 21.48 -3.88 -9.22
CA ILE A 191 22.78 -4.16 -9.83
C ILE A 191 23.31 -5.44 -9.16
N ASN A 192 23.58 -6.48 -9.96
CA ASN A 192 24.41 -7.64 -9.61
C ASN A 192 24.08 -8.44 -8.34
N GLY A 193 23.04 -9.28 -8.32
CA GLY A 193 23.05 -10.45 -7.42
C GLY A 193 22.89 -10.20 -5.93
N GLU A 194 22.96 -8.95 -5.49
CA GLU A 194 22.88 -8.59 -4.09
C GLU A 194 21.41 -8.56 -3.64
N GLU A 195 21.18 -9.12 -2.45
CA GLU A 195 19.90 -9.02 -1.79
C GLU A 195 19.53 -7.53 -1.66
N MET A 196 18.44 -7.11 -2.32
CA MET A 196 18.03 -5.71 -2.29
C MET A 196 17.76 -5.30 -0.84
N GLU A 197 18.47 -4.29 -0.37
CA GLU A 197 18.27 -3.73 0.96
C GLU A 197 16.82 -3.22 1.09
N PRO A 198 16.08 -3.64 2.12
CA PRO A 198 14.70 -3.23 2.32
C PRO A 198 14.62 -1.73 2.56
N LEU A 199 13.57 -1.07 2.03
CA LEU A 199 13.33 0.33 2.39
C LEU A 199 13.14 0.43 3.91
N PRO A 200 13.88 1.33 4.60
CA PRO A 200 13.61 1.63 5.99
C PRO A 200 12.24 2.31 6.07
N LEU A 201 11.35 1.75 6.88
CA LEU A 201 10.02 2.31 7.11
C LEU A 201 9.98 2.89 8.52
N ARG A 202 9.36 4.06 8.64
CA ARG A 202 9.21 4.77 9.91
C ARG A 202 8.11 4.14 10.76
N GLN A 203 8.23 4.28 12.06
CA GLN A 203 7.21 3.90 13.03
C GLN A 203 6.69 5.14 13.75
N VAL A 204 5.42 5.10 14.13
CA VAL A 204 4.77 6.14 14.93
C VAL A 204 3.96 5.50 16.05
N GLU A 205 3.81 6.23 17.15
CA GLU A 205 2.90 5.89 18.22
C GLU A 205 1.70 6.85 18.19
N THR A 206 0.53 6.30 18.45
CA THR A 206 -0.74 7.02 18.50
C THR A 206 -1.21 7.25 19.94
N ASP A 207 -2.17 8.16 20.13
CA ASP A 207 -2.73 8.55 21.43
C ASP A 207 -3.46 7.42 22.19
N ASP A 208 -3.82 6.35 21.48
CA ASP A 208 -4.29 5.09 22.06
C ASP A 208 -3.16 4.14 22.52
N GLY A 209 -1.89 4.54 22.36
CA GLY A 209 -0.70 3.79 22.76
C GLY A 209 -0.27 2.70 21.78
N GLU A 210 -0.92 2.60 20.62
CA GLU A 210 -0.59 1.62 19.59
C GLU A 210 0.61 2.05 18.74
N ILE A 211 1.36 1.06 18.25
CA ILE A 211 2.52 1.29 17.38
C ILE A 211 2.15 0.95 15.94
N HIS A 212 2.39 1.91 15.06
CA HIS A 212 2.04 1.86 13.66
C HIS A 212 3.31 1.92 12.80
N LEU A 213 3.46 0.96 11.89
CA LEU A 213 4.47 1.01 10.83
C LEU A 213 3.89 1.76 9.63
N ILE A 214 4.57 2.81 9.18
CA ILE A 214 4.16 3.57 7.99
C ILE A 214 4.61 2.80 6.75
N ILE A 215 3.66 2.28 5.98
CA ILE A 215 3.92 1.50 4.76
C ILE A 215 3.59 2.24 3.47
N ALA A 216 2.95 3.40 3.57
CA ALA A 216 2.71 4.30 2.45
C ALA A 216 2.48 5.72 2.98
N ASP A 217 3.34 6.65 2.62
CA ASP A 217 3.20 8.08 2.90
C ASP A 217 3.71 8.94 1.74
N ASP A 218 3.49 10.25 1.84
CA ASP A 218 4.04 11.24 0.90
C ASP A 218 5.40 11.71 1.42
N LEU A 219 6.38 11.89 0.54
CA LEU A 219 7.67 12.46 0.97
C LEU A 219 7.58 13.97 1.20
N ASP A 220 6.65 14.64 0.53
CA ASP A 220 6.44 16.07 0.67
C ASP A 220 5.53 16.40 1.88
N ASP A 221 4.73 15.42 2.32
CA ASP A 221 3.83 15.51 3.48
C ASP A 221 3.80 14.17 4.25
N PRO A 222 4.90 13.84 4.94
CA PRO A 222 5.03 12.57 5.65
C PRO A 222 4.06 12.49 6.84
N ILE A 223 3.59 11.28 7.16
CA ILE A 223 2.82 11.06 8.39
C ILE A 223 3.72 11.39 9.59
N SER A 224 3.31 12.32 10.45
CA SER A 224 4.11 12.90 11.52
C SER A 224 3.22 13.23 12.72
N VAL A 225 3.81 13.70 13.81
CA VAL A 225 3.07 14.13 15.02
C VAL A 225 1.96 15.12 14.66
N GLY A 226 0.78 14.89 15.22
CA GLY A 226 -0.43 15.68 14.98
C GLY A 226 -1.33 15.14 13.87
N HIS A 227 -0.83 14.29 12.97
CA HIS A 227 -1.66 13.67 11.93
C HIS A 227 -2.68 12.68 12.52
N GLU A 228 -3.86 12.64 11.92
CA GLU A 228 -4.92 11.69 12.27
C GLU A 228 -4.87 10.46 11.36
N ILE A 229 -5.13 9.29 11.96
CA ILE A 229 -5.16 8.00 11.29
C ILE A 229 -6.50 7.33 11.63
N TRP A 230 -7.28 6.98 10.62
CA TRP A 230 -8.51 6.24 10.81
C TRP A 230 -8.23 4.75 11.08
N SER A 231 -8.81 4.21 12.15
CA SER A 231 -8.62 2.84 12.62
C SER A 231 -9.98 2.19 12.91
N GLU A 232 -10.28 1.06 12.26
CA GLU A 232 -11.51 0.32 12.51
C GLU A 232 -11.59 -0.17 13.96
N SER A 233 -10.47 -0.68 14.49
CA SER A 233 -10.37 -1.18 15.87
C SER A 233 -10.60 -0.11 16.94
N ALA A 234 -10.29 1.16 16.63
CA ALA A 234 -10.56 2.31 17.51
C ALA A 234 -11.95 2.91 17.26
N ASN A 235 -12.71 2.38 16.28
CA ASN A 235 -13.99 2.90 15.82
C ASN A 235 -13.94 4.41 15.46
N GLY A 236 -12.80 4.90 14.93
CA GLY A 236 -12.58 6.33 14.80
C GLY A 236 -11.21 6.72 14.26
N THR A 237 -10.81 7.95 14.51
CA THR A 237 -9.45 8.44 14.26
C THR A 237 -8.62 8.41 15.55
N VAL A 238 -7.35 8.08 15.40
CA VAL A 238 -6.31 8.19 16.44
C VAL A 238 -5.28 9.19 15.97
N ARG A 239 -4.61 9.88 16.90
CA ARG A 239 -3.65 10.93 16.58
C ARG A 239 -2.22 10.46 16.80
N VAL A 240 -1.33 10.75 15.86
CA VAL A 240 0.11 10.52 16.03
C VAL A 240 0.64 11.44 17.12
N VAL A 241 1.23 10.86 18.16
CA VAL A 241 1.81 11.60 19.30
C VAL A 241 3.33 11.55 19.32
N ARG A 242 3.94 10.54 18.68
CA ARG A 242 5.40 10.37 18.67
C ARG A 242 5.87 9.65 17.41
N GLU A 243 6.97 10.13 16.85
CA GLU A 243 7.75 9.37 15.85
C GLU A 243 8.79 8.50 16.55
N ILE A 244 8.97 7.27 16.04
CA ILE A 244 9.90 6.29 16.58
C ILE A 244 11.03 6.10 15.57
N PHE A 245 12.24 6.46 16.00
CA PHE A 245 13.47 6.28 15.25
C PHE A 245 14.19 5.04 15.78
N GLU A 246 14.45 4.08 14.90
CA GLU A 246 15.27 2.87 15.18
C GLU A 246 16.74 3.09 14.79
#